data_AF-A0A849H239-F1
#
_entry.id   AF-A0A849H239-F1
#
_cell.length_a   1.000
_cell.length_b   1.000
_cell.length_c   1.000
_cell.angle_alpha   90.00
_cell.angle_beta   90.00
_cell.angle_gamma   90.00
#
_symmetry.space_group_name_H-M   'P 1'
#
loop_
_entity.id
_entity.type
_entity.pdbx_description
1 polymer ?
#
loop_
_entity_poly.entity_id
_entity_poly.type
_entity_poly.pdbx_seq_one_letter_code
_entity_poly.pdbx_strand_id
1 'polypeptide(L)'
;MNTAEPRSGLGLVHLHRRWRFGVGLTLGFGLSAGIGCEGASDSRAPVLDDLPLLIVTEALRIGDVDDPDIGFSRLSSVDIDDDGNIYALEGLAREIRVFSPDGQLRGRIGGRGEGPGEFETSPRFGVSGDTVWTIDTRLNRITLFKRDGTVLSTGRFETLLVTLPSSFGYIMPRVMRPDGRFTGYMSAVGGGRGGEPTGVEPTDSIPVPFVLFEATGAVADTIGWAGRPPPRLWRPPSEDRREMSFIDVGGNRQMLPQPPTGVPWWQAVADGYILTEAPPPQNPEQG
;
A
#
# COMPACT_ATOMS: atom_id res chain seq x y z
N MET A 1 -16.80 -47.77 -33.83
CA MET A 1 -15.58 -47.00 -34.16
C MET A 1 -15.89 -45.57 -33.73
N ASN A 2 -15.58 -45.13 -32.51
CA ASN A 2 -14.24 -44.91 -31.92
C ASN A 2 -13.36 -44.18 -32.95
N THR A 3 -13.00 -42.91 -32.77
CA THR A 3 -12.22 -42.41 -31.63
C THR A 3 -12.49 -40.94 -31.30
N ALA A 4 -12.56 -40.65 -30.00
CA ALA A 4 -12.37 -39.33 -29.42
C ALA A 4 -10.97 -39.22 -28.80
N GLU A 5 -10.55 -37.98 -28.50
CA GLU A 5 -9.47 -37.48 -27.60
C GLU A 5 -8.31 -36.71 -28.27
N PRO A 6 -7.59 -35.80 -27.55
CA PRO A 6 -8.07 -34.76 -26.62
C PRO A 6 -7.31 -33.40 -26.73
N ARG A 7 -7.70 -32.48 -25.82
CA ARG A 7 -7.29 -31.07 -25.54
C ARG A 7 -5.78 -30.74 -25.53
N SER A 8 -5.43 -29.49 -25.87
CA SER A 8 -4.70 -28.55 -24.98
C SER A 8 -4.28 -27.27 -25.72
N GLY A 9 -4.74 -26.12 -25.23
CA GLY A 9 -4.31 -24.80 -25.68
C GLY A 9 -4.42 -23.84 -24.51
N LEU A 10 -3.39 -23.83 -23.66
CA LEU A 10 -3.22 -22.93 -22.53
C LEU A 10 -3.25 -21.47 -23.03
N GLY A 11 -4.32 -20.76 -22.71
CA GLY A 11 -4.40 -19.30 -22.86
C GLY A 11 -3.64 -18.64 -21.71
N LEU A 12 -2.33 -18.52 -21.88
CA LEU A 12 -1.44 -17.81 -20.96
C LEU A 12 -1.65 -16.30 -21.15
N VAL A 13 -2.33 -15.62 -20.22
CA VAL A 13 -2.37 -14.14 -20.20
C VAL A 13 -1.13 -13.64 -19.47
N HIS A 14 -0.07 -13.36 -20.22
CA HIS A 14 1.08 -12.60 -19.73
C HIS A 14 0.73 -11.12 -19.68
N LEU A 15 0.44 -10.61 -18.48
CA LEU A 15 0.29 -9.18 -18.25
C LEU A 15 1.66 -8.53 -18.03
N HIS A 16 2.34 -8.12 -19.11
CA HIS A 16 3.51 -7.24 -18.98
C HIS A 16 3.08 -5.78 -19.11
N ARG A 17 3.13 -5.09 -17.97
CA ARG A 17 2.81 -3.67 -17.80
C ARG A 17 3.89 -2.76 -18.42
N ARG A 18 3.45 -1.61 -18.91
CA ARG A 18 4.05 -0.31 -18.55
C ARG A 18 2.98 0.78 -18.63
N TRP A 19 2.53 1.25 -17.47
CA TRP A 19 1.67 2.43 -17.35
C TRP A 19 2.54 3.69 -17.32
N ARG A 20 2.09 4.75 -17.99
CA ARG A 20 2.51 6.12 -17.69
C ARG A 20 1.27 6.99 -17.48
N PHE A 21 1.07 7.38 -16.22
CA PHE A 21 0.22 8.51 -15.86
C PHE A 21 0.92 9.81 -16.30
N GLY A 22 0.22 10.67 -17.04
CA GLY A 22 0.69 12.02 -17.35
C GLY A 22 0.21 13.00 -16.27
N VAL A 23 1.15 13.52 -15.49
CA VAL A 23 0.97 14.78 -14.74
C VAL A 23 1.45 15.90 -15.66
N GLY A 24 0.57 16.83 -16.00
CA GLY A 24 0.93 18.02 -16.78
C GLY A 24 1.57 19.07 -15.89
N LEU A 25 2.81 19.46 -16.21
CA LEU A 25 3.43 20.68 -15.71
C LEU A 25 4.00 21.43 -16.92
N THR A 26 3.37 22.55 -17.28
CA THR A 26 3.83 23.42 -18.36
C THR A 26 4.71 24.50 -17.75
N LEU A 27 5.99 24.54 -18.11
CA LEU A 27 6.86 25.70 -17.92
C LEU A 27 7.49 26.07 -19.26
N GLY A 28 7.32 27.34 -19.63
CA GLY A 28 7.65 27.90 -20.93
C GLY A 28 9.16 28.10 -21.18
N PHE A 29 9.43 28.23 -22.47
CA PHE A 29 10.70 28.33 -23.17
C PHE A 29 11.70 29.38 -22.66
N GLY A 30 12.99 29.03 -22.77
CA GLY A 30 14.10 29.95 -22.98
C GLY A 30 15.19 29.25 -23.81
N LEU A 31 15.38 29.67 -25.07
CA LEU A 31 16.42 29.20 -25.99
C LEU A 31 17.82 29.69 -25.60
N SER A 32 18.85 28.85 -25.75
CA SER A 32 19.99 29.14 -26.64
C SER A 32 20.93 27.93 -26.79
N ALA A 33 21.49 27.81 -28.00
CA ALA A 33 22.12 26.63 -28.59
C ALA A 33 23.56 26.35 -28.12
N GLY A 34 23.96 25.07 -28.21
CA GLY A 34 25.33 24.59 -28.14
C GLY A 34 25.45 23.21 -28.79
N ILE A 35 26.28 23.13 -29.84
CA ILE A 35 26.48 22.00 -30.75
C ILE A 35 27.16 20.81 -30.05
N GLY A 36 26.70 19.59 -30.30
CA GLY A 36 27.39 18.35 -29.89
C GLY A 36 26.80 17.10 -30.54
N CYS A 37 27.63 16.39 -31.31
CA CYS A 37 27.35 15.31 -32.27
C CYS A 37 26.64 14.05 -31.73
N GLU A 38 25.82 13.49 -32.62
CA GLU A 38 25.60 12.06 -32.92
C GLU A 38 25.47 11.07 -31.75
N GLY A 39 24.22 10.95 -31.30
CA GLY A 39 23.61 9.66 -31.01
C GLY A 39 22.18 9.74 -31.52
N ALA A 40 21.84 9.02 -32.59
CA ALA A 40 20.49 8.97 -33.12
C ALA A 40 19.54 8.35 -32.09
N SER A 41 18.98 9.16 -31.20
CA SER A 41 17.75 8.82 -30.48
C SER A 41 16.61 9.06 -31.45
N ASP A 42 16.19 8.03 -32.18
CA ASP A 42 14.91 8.03 -32.88
C ASP A 42 13.80 7.94 -31.82
N SER A 43 13.63 9.02 -31.06
CA SER A 43 12.51 9.21 -30.15
C SER A 43 11.38 9.86 -30.92
N ARG A 44 10.88 9.19 -31.96
CA ARG A 44 9.52 9.43 -32.42
C ARG A 44 8.59 8.91 -31.33
N ALA A 45 7.78 9.80 -30.75
CA ALA A 45 6.63 9.37 -29.97
C ALA A 45 5.79 8.40 -30.83
N PRO A 46 5.24 7.30 -30.27
CA PRO A 46 4.41 6.39 -31.03
C PRO A 46 3.24 7.16 -31.65
N VAL A 47 3.04 6.98 -32.96
CA VAL A 47 1.90 7.56 -33.68
C VAL A 47 0.64 6.88 -33.15
N LEU A 48 -0.18 7.63 -32.42
CA LEU A 48 -1.38 7.10 -31.75
C LEU A 48 -2.41 6.57 -32.76
N ASP A 49 -2.36 7.03 -34.01
CA ASP A 49 -3.30 6.66 -35.07
C ASP A 49 -3.11 5.22 -35.59
N ASP A 50 -1.95 4.59 -35.30
CA ASP A 50 -1.64 3.21 -35.68
C ASP A 50 -1.94 2.20 -34.56
N LEU A 51 -2.49 2.65 -33.42
CA LEU A 51 -2.87 1.74 -32.34
C LEU A 51 -4.10 0.92 -32.75
N PRO A 52 -4.11 -0.39 -32.46
CA PRO A 52 -5.28 -1.22 -32.76
C PRO A 52 -6.51 -0.67 -32.04
N LEU A 53 -7.61 -0.53 -32.79
CA LEU A 53 -8.89 -0.09 -32.24
C LEU A 53 -9.35 -1.13 -31.20
N LEU A 54 -9.41 -0.72 -29.93
CA LEU A 54 -9.95 -1.56 -28.87
C LEU A 54 -11.48 -1.49 -28.89
N ILE A 55 -12.12 -2.58 -29.29
CA ILE A 55 -13.59 -2.71 -29.21
C ILE A 55 -13.91 -3.29 -27.83
N VAL A 56 -14.60 -2.49 -27.01
CA VAL A 56 -15.11 -2.94 -25.70
C VAL A 56 -16.53 -3.47 -25.89
N THR A 57 -16.74 -4.73 -25.57
CA THR A 57 -18.06 -5.37 -25.53
C THR A 57 -18.40 -5.78 -24.11
N GLU A 58 -19.64 -5.55 -23.68
CA GLU A 58 -20.12 -6.05 -22.39
C GLU A 58 -20.18 -7.58 -22.42
N ALA A 59 -19.35 -8.24 -21.61
CA ALA A 59 -19.29 -9.69 -21.52
C ALA A 59 -20.24 -10.25 -20.45
N LEU A 60 -20.46 -9.50 -19.37
CA LEU A 60 -21.27 -9.91 -18.22
C LEU A 60 -21.74 -8.67 -17.44
N ARG A 61 -22.97 -8.76 -16.90
CA ARG A 61 -23.53 -7.79 -15.95
C ARG A 61 -24.02 -8.52 -14.72
N ILE A 62 -23.60 -8.04 -13.55
CA ILE A 62 -23.95 -8.62 -12.26
C ILE A 62 -24.57 -7.52 -11.39
N GLY A 63 -25.78 -7.78 -10.92
CA GLY A 63 -26.53 -6.89 -10.03
C GLY A 63 -27.06 -5.62 -10.71
N ASP A 64 -27.93 -4.95 -9.98
CA ASP A 64 -28.48 -3.63 -10.26
C ASP A 64 -28.53 -2.84 -8.93
N VAL A 65 -28.65 -1.51 -8.95
CA VAL A 65 -28.74 -0.71 -7.72
C VAL A 65 -29.97 -1.07 -6.88
N ASP A 66 -31.05 -1.49 -7.55
CA ASP A 66 -32.33 -1.82 -6.91
C ASP A 66 -32.47 -3.30 -6.54
N ASP A 67 -31.48 -4.13 -6.86
CA ASP A 67 -31.52 -5.55 -6.55
C ASP A 67 -31.36 -5.78 -5.03
N PRO A 68 -32.38 -6.33 -4.33
CA PRO A 68 -32.37 -6.45 -2.88
C PRO A 68 -31.35 -7.48 -2.36
N ASP A 69 -30.94 -8.44 -3.20
CA ASP A 69 -30.11 -9.57 -2.79
C ASP A 69 -28.64 -9.38 -3.21
N ILE A 70 -28.41 -8.86 -4.42
CA ILE A 70 -27.08 -8.70 -5.01
C ILE A 70 -26.76 -7.27 -5.47
N GLY A 71 -27.61 -6.29 -5.15
CA GLY A 71 -27.41 -4.89 -5.54
C GLY A 71 -26.37 -4.13 -4.72
N PHE A 72 -25.63 -3.23 -5.38
CA PHE A 72 -24.53 -2.48 -4.77
C PHE A 72 -24.95 -1.05 -4.48
N SER A 73 -24.98 -0.68 -3.20
CA SER A 73 -25.17 0.71 -2.77
C SER A 73 -23.91 1.54 -2.97
N ARG A 74 -22.73 0.91 -2.86
CA ARG A 74 -21.43 1.51 -3.17
C ARG A 74 -20.43 0.43 -3.56
N LEU A 75 -20.26 0.21 -4.86
CA LEU A 75 -19.19 -0.63 -5.39
C LEU A 75 -17.86 0.11 -5.23
N SER A 76 -16.99 -0.40 -4.36
CA SER A 76 -15.73 0.29 -4.00
C SER A 76 -14.47 -0.44 -4.48
N SER A 77 -14.54 -1.75 -4.69
CA SER A 77 -13.47 -2.54 -5.28
C SER A 77 -14.01 -3.86 -5.84
N VAL A 78 -13.28 -4.40 -6.82
CA VAL A 78 -13.52 -5.70 -7.44
C VAL A 78 -12.17 -6.41 -7.60
N ASP A 79 -12.16 -7.74 -7.46
CA ASP A 79 -11.00 -8.59 -7.74
C ASP A 79 -11.47 -9.95 -8.29
N ILE A 80 -10.58 -10.70 -8.93
CA ILE A 80 -10.90 -11.97 -9.57
C ILE A 80 -9.86 -13.02 -9.16
N ASP A 81 -10.31 -14.22 -8.79
CA ASP A 81 -9.41 -15.33 -8.47
C ASP A 81 -9.00 -16.14 -9.71
N ASP A 82 -8.07 -17.08 -9.55
CA ASP A 82 -7.55 -17.89 -10.66
C ASP A 82 -8.61 -18.82 -11.28
N ASP A 83 -9.74 -19.07 -10.60
CA ASP A 83 -10.88 -19.84 -11.10
C ASP A 83 -11.91 -18.96 -11.83
N GLY A 84 -11.67 -17.65 -11.89
CA GLY A 84 -12.54 -16.65 -12.50
C GLY A 84 -13.70 -16.21 -11.62
N ASN A 85 -13.72 -16.57 -10.33
CA ASN A 85 -14.72 -16.07 -9.39
C ASN A 85 -14.49 -14.58 -9.16
N ILE A 86 -15.58 -13.81 -9.16
CA ILE A 86 -15.58 -12.36 -9.08
C ILE A 86 -15.93 -11.97 -7.65
N TYR A 87 -15.03 -11.22 -7.01
CA TYR A 87 -15.21 -10.69 -5.66
C TYR A 87 -15.51 -9.21 -5.78
N ALA A 88 -16.61 -8.73 -5.21
CA ALA A 88 -17.03 -7.34 -5.28
C ALA A 88 -17.43 -6.82 -3.91
N LEU A 89 -16.87 -5.68 -3.51
CA LEU A 89 -17.16 -5.08 -2.20
C LEU A 89 -18.40 -4.20 -2.25
N GLU A 90 -19.42 -4.63 -1.51
CA GLU A 90 -20.59 -3.85 -1.16
C GLU A 90 -20.23 -2.93 0.02
N GLY A 91 -20.12 -1.63 -0.25
CA GLY A 91 -19.53 -0.68 0.69
C GLY A 91 -20.38 -0.34 1.92
N LEU A 92 -21.72 -0.36 1.84
CA LEU A 92 -22.55 -0.04 3.01
C LEU A 92 -22.70 -1.27 3.91
N ALA A 93 -23.05 -2.43 3.39
CA ALA A 93 -23.09 -3.69 4.13
C ALA A 93 -21.68 -4.09 4.64
N ARG A 94 -20.62 -3.60 4.00
CA ARG A 94 -19.22 -3.97 4.26
C ARG A 94 -19.03 -5.47 4.06
N GLU A 95 -19.53 -5.96 2.94
CA GLU A 95 -19.49 -7.37 2.60
C GLU A 95 -18.80 -7.53 1.26
N ILE A 96 -17.89 -8.49 1.18
CA ILE A 96 -17.33 -8.92 -0.10
C ILE A 96 -18.25 -10.00 -0.64
N ARG A 97 -18.96 -9.70 -1.73
CA ARG A 97 -19.83 -10.64 -2.42
C ARG A 97 -19.02 -11.42 -3.44
N VAL A 98 -19.19 -12.73 -3.44
CA VAL A 98 -18.44 -13.65 -4.30
C VAL A 98 -19.40 -14.20 -5.33
N PHE A 99 -19.07 -14.07 -6.60
CA PHE A 99 -19.84 -14.56 -7.74
C PHE A 99 -19.01 -15.56 -8.53
N SER A 100 -19.64 -16.55 -9.15
CA SER A 100 -18.95 -17.39 -10.14
C SER A 100 -18.68 -16.62 -11.44
N PRO A 101 -17.85 -17.16 -12.37
CA PRO A 101 -17.53 -16.49 -13.64
C PRO A 101 -18.74 -16.14 -14.51
N ASP A 102 -19.88 -16.78 -14.27
CA ASP A 102 -21.17 -16.57 -14.95
C ASP A 102 -22.08 -15.56 -14.21
N GLY A 103 -21.61 -14.97 -13.11
CA GLY A 103 -22.31 -13.94 -12.35
C GLY A 103 -23.27 -14.44 -11.27
N GLN A 104 -23.31 -15.75 -10.98
CA GLN A 104 -24.16 -16.28 -9.90
C GLN A 104 -23.54 -16.04 -8.53
N LEU A 105 -24.30 -15.54 -7.57
CA LEU A 105 -23.81 -15.33 -6.19
C LEU A 105 -23.50 -16.68 -5.53
N ARG A 106 -22.27 -16.81 -5.00
CA ARG A 106 -21.76 -18.00 -4.29
C ARG A 106 -21.67 -17.80 -2.79
N GLY A 107 -21.42 -16.59 -2.34
CA GLY A 107 -21.24 -16.31 -0.92
C GLY A 107 -20.97 -14.85 -0.61
N ARG A 108 -20.82 -14.57 0.69
CA ARG A 108 -20.50 -13.25 1.24
C ARG A 108 -19.42 -13.43 2.31
N ILE A 109 -18.45 -12.53 2.35
CA ILE A 109 -17.36 -12.52 3.33
C ILE A 109 -17.45 -11.23 4.13
N GLY A 110 -17.50 -11.40 5.45
CA GLY A 110 -17.55 -10.35 6.46
C GLY A 110 -18.93 -9.69 6.61
N GLY A 111 -18.91 -8.43 7.03
CA GLY A 111 -20.10 -7.66 7.39
C GLY A 111 -19.76 -6.56 8.39
N ARG A 112 -20.75 -5.76 8.78
CA ARG A 112 -20.55 -4.68 9.76
C ARG A 112 -20.27 -5.24 11.16
N GLY A 113 -19.23 -4.71 11.81
CA GLY A 113 -18.94 -5.00 13.20
C GLY A 113 -17.45 -4.90 13.50
N GLU A 114 -17.03 -5.41 14.65
CA GLU A 114 -15.64 -5.37 15.12
C GLU A 114 -15.07 -6.76 15.41
N GLY A 115 -15.92 -7.80 15.37
CA GLY A 115 -15.57 -9.18 15.63
C GLY A 115 -14.65 -9.79 14.57
N PRO A 116 -14.20 -11.05 14.76
CA PRO A 116 -13.39 -11.76 13.78
C PRO A 116 -14.13 -11.87 12.44
N GLY A 117 -13.52 -11.33 11.39
CA GLY A 117 -14.11 -11.33 10.05
C GLY A 117 -15.05 -10.16 9.73
N GLU A 118 -15.40 -9.32 10.72
CA GLU A 118 -16.25 -8.14 10.54
C GLU A 118 -15.41 -6.87 10.29
N PHE A 119 -16.08 -5.81 9.83
CA PHE A 119 -15.46 -4.52 9.47
C PHE A 119 -16.22 -3.31 10.02
N GLU A 120 -15.47 -2.37 10.58
CA GLU A 120 -15.97 -1.08 11.04
C GLU A 120 -15.99 -0.06 9.90
N THR A 121 -15.13 -0.24 8.89
CA THR A 121 -15.15 0.55 7.65
C THR A 121 -15.31 -0.35 6.43
N SER A 122 -15.58 0.24 5.26
CA SER A 122 -15.49 -0.51 4.01
C SER A 122 -14.01 -0.90 3.82
N PRO A 123 -13.67 -2.20 3.94
CA PRO A 123 -12.27 -2.61 3.97
C PRO A 123 -11.66 -2.46 2.58
N ARG A 124 -10.35 -2.27 2.50
CA ARG A 124 -9.64 -2.64 1.27
C ARG A 124 -9.55 -4.17 1.23
N PHE A 125 -9.68 -4.77 0.06
CA PHE A 125 -9.48 -6.21 -0.08
C PHE A 125 -8.74 -6.57 -1.38
N GLY A 126 -8.33 -7.84 -1.47
CA GLY A 126 -7.94 -8.50 -2.70
C GLY A 126 -7.87 -10.01 -2.51
N VAL A 127 -7.59 -10.73 -3.60
CA VAL A 127 -7.42 -12.18 -3.63
C VAL A 127 -6.01 -12.51 -4.11
N SER A 128 -5.34 -13.44 -3.42
CA SER A 128 -4.00 -13.91 -3.77
C SER A 128 -3.90 -15.40 -3.49
N GLY A 129 -3.84 -16.21 -4.54
CA GLY A 129 -3.95 -17.67 -4.42
C GLY A 129 -5.24 -18.04 -3.69
N ASP A 130 -5.15 -18.89 -2.67
CA ASP A 130 -6.31 -19.36 -1.88
C ASP A 130 -6.76 -18.40 -0.77
N THR A 131 -6.15 -17.21 -0.69
CA THR A 131 -6.38 -16.24 0.39
C THR A 131 -7.11 -15.01 -0.11
N VAL A 132 -8.20 -14.66 0.56
CA VAL A 132 -8.80 -13.33 0.49
C VAL A 132 -8.25 -12.51 1.64
N TRP A 133 -7.65 -11.36 1.35
CA TRP A 133 -7.11 -10.49 2.38
C TRP A 133 -7.91 -9.20 2.46
N THR A 134 -7.99 -8.64 3.66
CA THR A 134 -8.67 -7.38 3.91
C THR A 134 -7.87 -6.48 4.84
N ILE A 135 -8.07 -5.17 4.71
CA ILE A 135 -7.49 -4.15 5.56
C ILE A 135 -8.61 -3.20 5.98
N ASP A 136 -8.96 -3.22 7.27
CA ASP A 136 -9.83 -2.24 7.89
C ASP A 136 -8.98 -1.15 8.55
N THR A 137 -9.03 0.06 8.01
CA THR A 137 -8.21 1.19 8.46
C THR A 137 -8.69 1.80 9.77
N ARG A 138 -9.93 1.56 10.18
CA ARG A 138 -10.44 2.07 11.46
C ARG A 138 -10.08 1.12 12.60
N LEU A 139 -10.14 -0.18 12.35
CA LEU A 139 -9.69 -1.20 13.29
C LEU A 139 -8.17 -1.42 13.27
N ASN A 140 -7.46 -0.77 12.34
CA ASN A 140 -6.05 -0.99 12.05
C ASN A 140 -5.72 -2.49 11.91
N ARG A 141 -6.56 -3.20 11.17
CA ARG A 141 -6.55 -4.67 11.14
C ARG A 141 -6.40 -5.21 9.72
N ILE A 142 -5.46 -6.13 9.57
CA ILE A 142 -5.40 -7.07 8.46
C ILE A 142 -6.21 -8.31 8.86
N THR A 143 -7.09 -8.80 8.00
CA THR A 143 -7.74 -10.11 8.17
C THR A 143 -7.51 -10.95 6.92
N LEU A 144 -7.00 -12.16 7.10
CA LEU A 144 -6.86 -13.15 6.04
C LEU A 144 -7.99 -14.18 6.17
N PHE A 145 -8.58 -14.54 5.04
CA PHE A 145 -9.66 -15.51 4.93
C PHE A 145 -9.29 -16.56 3.88
N LYS A 146 -9.86 -17.76 4.02
CA LYS A 146 -10.04 -18.66 2.88
C LYS A 146 -11.04 -18.05 1.89
N ARG A 147 -11.03 -18.52 0.65
CA ARG A 147 -12.02 -18.12 -0.37
C ARG A 147 -13.48 -18.37 0.01
N ASP A 148 -13.76 -19.31 0.93
CA ASP A 148 -15.09 -19.59 1.47
C ASP A 148 -15.54 -18.62 2.58
N GLY A 149 -14.69 -17.65 2.97
CA GLY A 149 -14.97 -16.69 4.03
C GLY A 149 -14.55 -17.13 5.43
N THR A 150 -13.96 -18.32 5.60
CA THR A 150 -13.40 -18.74 6.89
C THR A 150 -12.20 -17.87 7.26
N VAL A 151 -12.22 -17.24 8.43
CA VAL A 151 -11.07 -16.45 8.94
C VAL A 151 -9.88 -17.38 9.19
N LEU A 152 -8.73 -17.05 8.60
CA LEU A 152 -7.45 -17.73 8.80
C LEU A 152 -6.65 -17.08 9.92
N SER A 153 -6.52 -15.75 9.88
CA SER A 153 -5.78 -14.98 10.88
C SER A 153 -6.14 -13.51 10.86
N THR A 154 -5.79 -12.81 11.93
CA THR A 154 -5.87 -11.34 12.03
C THR A 154 -4.55 -10.78 12.52
N GLY A 155 -4.18 -9.62 12.01
CA GLY A 155 -3.01 -8.86 12.43
C GLY A 155 -3.37 -7.40 12.68
N ARG A 156 -2.74 -6.75 13.65
CA ARG A 156 -2.91 -5.32 13.91
C ARG A 156 -1.68 -4.57 13.44
N PHE A 157 -1.87 -3.57 12.60
CA PHE A 157 -0.79 -2.73 12.10
C PHE A 157 -0.81 -1.36 12.77
N GLU A 158 0.35 -0.72 12.80
CA GLU A 158 0.44 0.70 13.14
C GLU A 158 0.57 1.52 11.87
N THR A 159 -0.13 2.66 11.83
CA THR A 159 0.02 3.61 10.73
C THR A 159 1.28 4.42 10.97
N LEU A 160 2.25 4.31 10.07
CA LEU A 160 3.49 5.07 10.14
C LEU A 160 3.24 6.49 9.66
N LEU A 161 3.71 7.46 10.45
CA LEU A 161 3.62 8.88 10.13
C LEU A 161 4.89 9.32 9.39
N VAL A 162 4.72 10.03 8.28
CA VAL A 162 5.81 10.67 7.54
C VAL A 162 5.63 12.17 7.68
N THR A 163 6.59 12.84 8.29
CA THR A 163 6.54 14.29 8.46
C THR A 163 6.85 14.99 7.13
N LEU A 164 6.02 15.96 6.75
CA LEU A 164 6.19 16.80 5.55
C LEU A 164 6.18 18.28 5.99
N PRO A 165 6.69 19.24 5.20
CA PRO A 165 6.94 20.60 5.67
C PRO A 165 5.79 21.32 6.37
N SER A 166 4.58 21.11 5.88
CA SER A 166 3.35 21.69 6.42
C SER A 166 2.23 20.66 6.64
N SER A 167 2.56 19.37 6.69
CA SER A 167 1.59 18.27 6.70
C SER A 167 2.20 16.95 7.16
N PHE A 168 1.40 15.88 7.17
CA PHE A 168 1.89 14.54 7.46
C PHE A 168 1.36 13.53 6.46
N GLY A 169 2.23 12.66 5.96
CA GLY A 169 1.89 11.46 5.21
C GLY A 169 1.58 10.28 6.13
N TYR A 170 0.75 9.36 5.65
CA TYR A 170 0.47 8.09 6.34
C TYR A 170 0.84 6.89 5.47
N ILE A 171 1.64 5.98 6.03
CA ILE A 171 1.97 4.69 5.44
C ILE A 171 1.33 3.58 6.27
N MET A 172 0.63 2.69 5.57
CA MET A 172 -0.06 1.54 6.13
C MET A 172 0.01 0.40 5.10
N PRO A 173 -0.24 -0.87 5.50
CA PRO A 173 -0.42 -1.97 4.55
C PRO A 173 -1.45 -1.60 3.48
N ARG A 174 -1.23 -2.02 2.23
CA ARG A 174 -2.18 -1.76 1.13
C ARG A 174 -2.48 -2.94 0.26
N VAL A 175 -1.46 -3.68 -0.16
CA VAL A 175 -1.61 -4.78 -1.12
C VAL A 175 -0.79 -5.97 -0.65
N MET A 176 -1.44 -7.11 -0.52
CA MET A 176 -0.74 -8.37 -0.24
C MET A 176 0.03 -8.81 -1.47
N ARG A 177 1.26 -9.26 -1.25
CA ARG A 177 2.13 -9.86 -2.25
C ARG A 177 1.94 -11.38 -2.26
N PRO A 178 2.39 -12.07 -3.33
CA PRO A 178 2.34 -13.53 -3.38
C PRO A 178 3.09 -14.24 -2.25
N ASP A 179 4.07 -13.57 -1.62
CA ASP A 179 4.83 -14.09 -0.47
C ASP A 179 4.14 -13.89 0.88
N GLY A 180 2.89 -13.39 0.89
CA GLY A 180 2.08 -13.22 2.09
C GLY A 180 2.26 -11.90 2.83
N ARG A 181 3.26 -11.09 2.44
CA ARG A 181 3.55 -9.79 3.04
C ARG A 181 2.79 -8.68 2.33
N PHE A 182 2.60 -7.55 3.01
CA PHE A 182 1.89 -6.41 2.47
C PHE A 182 2.84 -5.30 2.09
N THR A 183 2.68 -4.75 0.88
CA THR A 183 3.33 -3.49 0.53
C THR A 183 2.45 -2.34 1.00
N GLY A 184 3.06 -1.39 1.71
CA GLY A 184 2.50 -0.11 2.05
C GLY A 184 3.28 1.02 1.40
N TYR A 185 2.57 2.10 1.13
CA TYR A 185 3.13 3.34 0.60
C TYR A 185 2.28 4.50 1.10
N MET A 186 2.85 5.70 1.04
CA MET A 186 2.19 6.92 1.45
C MET A 186 0.98 7.16 0.53
N SER A 187 -0.23 7.32 1.08
CA SER A 187 -1.38 7.70 0.23
C SER A 187 -2.31 8.77 0.77
N ALA A 188 -2.12 9.23 2.00
CA ALA A 188 -2.89 10.34 2.52
C ALA A 188 -1.93 11.34 3.12
N VAL A 189 -2.10 12.61 2.75
CA VAL A 189 -1.43 13.74 3.37
C VAL A 189 -2.48 14.46 4.21
N GLY A 190 -2.37 14.35 5.54
CA GLY A 190 -3.20 15.09 6.47
C GLY A 190 -2.75 16.55 6.49
N GLY A 191 -3.69 17.48 6.27
CA GLY A 191 -3.43 18.90 6.47
C GLY A 191 -3.15 19.15 7.95
N GLY A 192 -1.94 19.62 8.28
CA GLY A 192 -1.66 20.14 9.61
C GLY A 192 -2.71 21.20 9.94
N ARG A 193 -3.20 21.23 11.18
CA ARG A 193 -4.04 22.33 11.66
C ARG A 193 -3.23 23.62 11.58
N GLY A 194 -3.32 24.32 10.46
CA GLY A 194 -2.80 25.68 10.26
C GLY A 194 -1.29 25.81 10.35
N GLY A 195 -0.57 25.58 9.24
CA GLY A 195 0.70 26.26 8.94
C GLY A 195 1.89 26.07 9.88
N GLU A 196 1.77 25.31 10.97
CA GLU A 196 2.87 25.07 11.90
C GLU A 196 3.99 24.28 11.19
N PRO A 197 5.22 24.80 11.17
CA PRO A 197 6.36 24.11 10.61
C PRO A 197 6.56 22.79 11.33
N THR A 198 6.69 21.70 10.56
CA THR A 198 6.93 20.37 11.14
C THR A 198 8.41 20.09 11.42
N GLY A 199 9.27 21.09 11.18
CA GLY A 199 10.72 20.96 11.23
C GLY A 199 11.33 20.33 9.98
N VAL A 200 10.52 20.07 8.93
CA VAL A 200 10.98 19.64 7.61
C VAL A 200 10.87 20.81 6.65
N GLU A 201 11.94 21.13 5.93
CA GLU A 201 11.94 22.22 4.95
C GLU A 201 11.42 21.73 3.58
N PRO A 202 10.81 22.60 2.74
CA PRO A 202 10.36 22.22 1.40
C PRO A 202 11.46 21.66 0.50
N THR A 203 12.71 21.99 0.77
CA THR A 203 13.90 21.50 0.04
C THR A 203 14.42 20.16 0.56
N ASP A 204 13.93 19.68 1.71
CA ASP A 204 14.40 18.42 2.26
C ASP A 204 13.98 17.24 1.38
N SER A 205 14.94 16.34 1.13
CA SER A 205 14.64 15.09 0.45
C SER A 205 13.91 14.15 1.41
N ILE A 206 12.60 14.00 1.22
CA ILE A 206 11.78 13.09 2.03
C ILE A 206 11.75 11.75 1.30
N PRO A 207 12.49 10.72 1.76
CA PRO A 207 12.33 9.39 1.20
C PRO A 207 10.89 8.97 1.44
N VAL A 208 10.15 8.59 0.38
CA VAL A 208 8.83 8.00 0.50
C VAL A 208 9.03 6.49 0.47
N PRO A 209 9.20 5.81 1.62
CA PRO A 209 9.51 4.40 1.63
C PRO A 209 8.31 3.58 1.13
N PHE A 210 8.59 2.56 0.30
CA PHE A 210 7.68 1.42 0.25
C PHE A 210 7.99 0.57 1.47
N VAL A 211 7.02 0.41 2.35
CA VAL A 211 7.20 -0.38 3.57
C VAL A 211 6.60 -1.76 3.35
N LEU A 212 7.33 -2.79 3.75
CA LEU A 212 6.85 -4.15 3.75
C LEU A 212 6.33 -4.48 5.15
N PHE A 213 5.12 -4.98 5.24
CA PHE A 213 4.49 -5.40 6.48
C PHE A 213 4.27 -6.90 6.46
N GLU A 214 4.45 -7.57 7.59
CA GLU A 214 3.96 -8.93 7.80
C GLU A 214 2.44 -8.94 7.90
N ALA A 215 1.81 -10.09 7.66
CA ALA A 215 0.37 -10.26 7.84
C ALA A 215 -0.10 -10.03 9.30
N THR A 216 0.82 -10.13 10.27
CA THR A 216 0.59 -9.75 11.67
C THR A 216 0.41 -8.25 11.86
N GLY A 217 0.79 -7.44 10.87
CA GLY A 217 0.81 -5.98 10.89
C GLY A 217 2.15 -5.36 11.28
N ALA A 218 3.14 -6.17 11.66
CA ALA A 218 4.49 -5.70 11.96
C ALA A 218 5.21 -5.20 10.71
N VAL A 219 6.06 -4.18 10.83
CA VAL A 219 6.95 -3.76 9.76
C VAL A 219 8.05 -4.81 9.59
N ALA A 220 8.10 -5.41 8.40
CA ALA A 220 9.07 -6.44 8.03
C ALA A 220 10.36 -5.81 7.48
N ASP A 221 10.21 -4.86 6.56
CA ASP A 221 11.32 -4.24 5.84
C ASP A 221 10.88 -2.91 5.20
N THR A 222 11.81 -2.17 4.63
CA THR A 222 11.55 -0.97 3.84
C THR A 222 12.27 -1.07 2.50
N ILE A 223 11.49 -1.19 1.42
CA ILE A 223 11.97 -1.20 0.04
C ILE A 223 12.11 0.26 -0.40
N GLY A 224 13.36 0.72 -0.58
CA GLY A 224 13.63 2.08 -1.07
C GLY A 224 14.44 2.97 -0.14
N TRP A 225 15.10 2.41 0.88
CA TRP A 225 16.26 3.08 1.43
C TRP A 225 17.41 2.89 0.46
N ALA A 226 17.94 3.96 -0.13
CA ALA A 226 19.03 3.93 -1.09
C ALA A 226 20.31 3.27 -0.50
N GLY A 227 20.39 1.94 -0.53
CA GLY A 227 21.57 1.16 -0.12
C GLY A 227 21.93 1.19 1.36
N ARG A 228 21.02 1.52 2.28
CA ARG A 228 21.27 1.40 3.74
C ARG A 228 20.24 0.47 4.38
N PRO A 229 20.59 -0.24 5.47
CA PRO A 229 19.61 -1.07 6.18
C PRO A 229 18.46 -0.22 6.73
N PRO A 230 17.24 -0.80 6.77
CA PRO A 230 16.05 -0.09 7.20
C PRO A 230 16.17 0.36 8.66
N PRO A 231 15.45 1.43 9.06
CA PRO A 231 15.33 1.80 10.45
C PRO A 231 14.73 0.64 11.24
N ARG A 232 15.29 0.35 12.40
CA ARG A 232 14.79 -0.70 13.30
C ARG A 232 14.17 -0.07 14.53
N LEU A 233 12.95 -0.45 14.86
CA LEU A 233 12.36 -0.12 16.14
C LEU A 233 13.02 -1.00 17.21
N TRP A 234 13.78 -0.37 18.09
CA TRP A 234 14.33 -0.99 19.28
C TRP A 234 13.48 -0.61 20.48
N ARG A 235 12.89 -1.63 21.12
CA ARG A 235 12.13 -1.52 22.35
C ARG A 235 13.08 -1.79 23.53
N PRO A 236 13.25 -0.84 24.47
CA PRO A 236 14.08 -1.08 25.64
C PRO A 236 13.56 -2.27 26.47
N PRO A 237 14.44 -3.11 27.03
CA PRO A 237 14.03 -4.16 27.95
C PRO A 237 13.30 -3.55 29.15
N SER A 238 12.18 -4.14 29.57
CA SER A 238 11.32 -3.62 30.65
C SER A 238 12.00 -3.49 32.02
N GLU A 239 13.15 -4.14 32.21
CA GLU A 239 13.84 -4.25 33.50
C GLU A 239 15.06 -3.32 33.62
N ASP A 240 15.52 -2.68 32.54
CA ASP A 240 16.75 -1.89 32.57
C ASP A 240 16.47 -0.41 32.92
N ARG A 241 16.43 -0.14 34.24
CA ARG A 241 16.19 1.20 34.80
C ARG A 241 17.47 1.98 35.14
N ARG A 242 18.66 1.41 34.89
CA ARG A 242 19.91 1.94 35.45
C ARG A 242 20.47 3.14 34.67
N GLU A 243 20.05 3.31 33.42
CA GLU A 243 20.48 4.42 32.56
C GLU A 243 19.26 5.07 31.91
N MET A 244 18.46 5.81 32.69
CA MET A 244 17.32 6.57 32.16
C MET A 244 17.71 8.03 31.90
N SER A 245 17.19 8.61 30.83
CA SER A 245 17.31 10.04 30.54
C SER A 245 16.00 10.64 30.09
N PHE A 246 15.86 11.95 30.33
CA PHE A 246 14.76 12.71 29.79
C PHE A 246 15.04 13.00 28.32
N ILE A 247 14.19 12.51 27.45
CA ILE A 247 14.28 12.68 26.00
C ILE A 247 13.00 13.32 25.52
N ASP A 248 13.15 14.27 24.60
CA ASP A 248 12.02 14.90 23.94
C ASP A 248 11.49 13.98 22.82
N VAL A 249 10.20 13.64 22.92
CA VAL A 249 9.47 12.86 21.92
C VAL A 249 8.33 13.72 21.40
N GLY A 250 8.57 14.43 20.29
CA GLY A 250 7.55 15.26 19.64
C GLY A 250 7.04 16.42 20.51
N GLY A 251 7.94 17.11 21.23
CA GLY A 251 7.65 18.21 22.14
C GLY A 251 7.24 17.77 23.56
N ASN A 252 7.15 16.47 23.81
CA ASN A 252 6.83 15.91 25.11
C ASN A 252 8.06 15.24 25.73
N ARG A 253 8.45 15.74 26.91
CA ARG A 253 9.59 15.22 27.66
C ARG A 253 9.22 13.90 28.33
N GLN A 254 9.75 12.79 27.83
CA GLN A 254 9.53 11.45 28.34
C GLN A 254 10.81 10.90 28.98
N MET A 255 10.66 9.98 29.95
CA MET A 255 11.80 9.31 30.56
C MET A 255 11.98 7.95 29.90
N LEU A 256 13.06 7.79 29.14
CA LEU A 256 13.37 6.56 28.40
C LEU A 256 14.78 6.04 28.78
N PRO A 257 15.01 4.72 28.74
CA PRO A 257 16.34 4.14 28.88
C PRO A 257 17.26 4.64 27.76
N GLN A 258 18.54 4.90 28.03
CA GLN A 258 19.51 5.36 27.03
C GLN A 258 19.50 4.45 25.78
N PRO A 259 19.66 5.02 24.58
CA PRO A 259 19.74 4.23 23.36
C PRO A 259 21.00 3.35 23.36
N PRO A 260 21.03 2.25 22.57
CA PRO A 260 22.14 1.32 22.57
C PRO A 260 23.47 1.99 22.18
N THR A 261 24.53 1.67 22.93
CA THR A 261 25.87 2.14 22.62
C THR A 261 26.39 1.54 21.31
N GLY A 262 27.05 2.36 20.47
CA GLY A 262 27.59 1.92 19.18
C GLY A 262 26.62 2.08 17.99
N VAL A 263 25.40 2.58 18.20
CA VAL A 263 24.51 2.98 17.10
C VAL A 263 24.70 4.48 16.83
N PRO A 264 25.17 4.89 15.63
CA PRO A 264 25.56 6.26 15.39
C PRO A 264 24.37 7.24 15.34
N TRP A 265 23.15 6.77 15.07
CA TRP A 265 21.96 7.62 14.91
C TRP A 265 20.69 6.97 15.44
N TRP A 266 19.91 7.72 16.21
CA TRP A 266 18.65 7.26 16.80
C TRP A 266 17.64 8.40 16.94
N GLN A 267 16.35 8.07 16.89
CA GLN A 267 15.24 8.98 17.17
C GLN A 267 14.31 8.33 18.20
N ALA A 268 13.95 9.06 19.25
CA ALA A 268 13.03 8.57 20.26
C ALA A 268 11.57 8.59 19.77
N VAL A 269 10.83 7.54 20.10
CA VAL A 269 9.40 7.37 19.81
C VAL A 269 8.68 6.88 21.07
N ALA A 270 7.35 6.87 21.05
CA ALA A 270 6.53 6.60 22.24
C ALA A 270 6.82 5.25 22.93
N ASP A 271 7.35 4.26 22.20
CA ASP A 271 7.59 2.90 22.66
C ASP A 271 9.03 2.41 22.48
N GLY A 272 9.97 3.35 22.28
CA GLY A 272 11.40 3.04 22.17
C GLY A 272 12.16 3.98 21.26
N TYR A 273 13.01 3.42 20.40
CA TYR A 273 13.88 4.16 19.51
C TYR A 273 13.84 3.61 18.09
N ILE A 274 13.82 4.50 17.12
CA ILE A 274 14.14 4.18 15.74
C ILE A 274 15.65 4.30 15.58
N LEU A 275 16.33 3.20 15.28
CA LEU A 275 17.78 3.13 15.09
C LEU A 275 18.15 3.18 13.61
N THR A 276 19.19 3.94 13.25
CA THR A 276 19.71 4.03 11.87
C THR A 276 21.25 3.99 11.84
N GLU A 277 21.83 3.41 10.80
CA GLU A 277 23.29 3.26 10.67
C GLU A 277 24.00 4.50 10.12
N ALA A 278 23.26 5.52 9.68
CA ALA A 278 23.82 6.71 9.07
C ALA A 278 22.96 7.94 9.37
N PRO A 279 23.55 9.15 9.40
CA PRO A 279 22.82 10.35 9.71
C PRO A 279 21.67 10.55 8.73
N PRO A 280 20.56 11.19 9.14
CA PRO A 280 19.70 11.83 8.16
C PRO A 280 20.57 12.74 7.28
N PRO A 281 20.35 12.77 5.96
CA PRO A 281 21.18 13.57 5.07
C PRO A 281 21.21 15.02 5.58
N GLN A 282 22.40 15.51 5.95
CA GLN A 282 22.57 16.90 6.35
C GLN A 282 22.50 17.76 5.10
N ASN A 283 21.81 18.90 5.22
CA ASN A 283 21.68 19.88 4.15
C ASN A 283 23.08 20.39 3.76
N PRO A 284 23.51 20.30 2.49
CA PRO A 284 24.87 20.69 2.06
C PRO A 284 25.19 22.18 2.20
N GLU A 285 24.25 23.03 2.63
CA GLU A 285 24.44 24.48 2.78
C GLU A 285 24.83 24.94 4.21
N GLN A 286 25.32 24.05 5.07
CA GLN A 286 25.96 24.45 6.34
C GLN A 286 27.43 24.05 6.38
N GLY A 287 28.24 24.81 5.64
CA GLY A 287 29.71 24.85 5.72
C GLY A 287 30.19 26.29 5.75
#